data_AF-A0A2V8PCF0-F1
#
_entry.id   AF-A0A2V8PCF0-F1
#
_cell.length_a   1.000
_cell.length_b   1.000
_cell.length_c   1.000
_cell.angle_alpha   90.00
_cell.angle_beta   90.00
_cell.angle_gamma   90.00
#
_symmetry.space_group_name_H-M   'P 1'
#
loop_
_entity.id
_entity.type
_entity.pdbx_description
1 polymer ?
#
loop_
_entity_poly.entity_id
_entity_poly.type
_entity_poly.pdbx_seq_one_letter_code
_entity_poly.pdbx_strand_id
1 'polypeptide(L)'
;MRYPKAFLFPMLFLFALTLFAQPQQQPGQPAQKTEPADTKKPAPSDKPEPPKDKPFADIVKDAQVIKGLFTLYRTEEKVFVEILPEQLDKMYLLNLTVDSGLGEGGFYAAAMAGEAPIVFHKQGKIIQLLFKNTRFFAKEGTPMQRAVARSFSDSILGSTKIESLPHPERKSILIDLGAILLTDVPLLSYDLEATFRIPYRFDQKNSAFGTLKAFPHNVEVETVAHYATERPPLPPLLVPGALPPSLPPPPRNIPDVRSMLFHLRYSLSERPQTGYRPRLADDRVGHFVNSIEDYSEDARYTTTKRLINRWHLEKQDPSAALSPPKQPIVFWLENTIPLKYRDAIRDGILMWNKAFERIGFQNAVQVKQQPDDADWDPADVRYSTIRWFAGYPDPGFAQGPSRTDPETGEIYDADIRFSESMTRFFRREVNEQIYPLAMPSEYSPTRAFVAPWSVANSRYQCDFAEGAVRDAEFAFDLLVGRGMDPQGAEAEKFVQDFLREIAAHEVGHTLGLRHNFRASTIHSLDQAQDPAITSREGLTGSVMDYIPTNIAARGGK
;
A
#
# COMPACT_ATOMS: atom_id res chain seq x y z
N MET A 1 -40.09 51.52 22.91
CA MET A 1 -40.06 50.04 22.91
C MET A 1 -38.59 49.64 23.03
N ARG A 2 -38.02 49.34 24.21
CA ARG A 2 -38.19 48.19 25.12
C ARG A 2 -38.02 46.84 24.43
N TYR A 3 -36.79 46.33 24.43
CA TYR A 3 -36.50 44.90 24.51
C TYR A 3 -35.94 44.61 25.91
N PRO A 4 -36.41 43.55 26.61
CA PRO A 4 -36.17 43.37 28.03
C PRO A 4 -34.85 42.66 28.34
N LYS A 5 -34.37 42.92 29.56
CA LYS A 5 -33.27 42.25 30.25
C LYS A 5 -33.62 40.77 30.47
N ALA A 6 -32.68 39.87 30.17
CA ALA A 6 -32.72 38.49 30.63
C ALA A 6 -31.64 38.28 31.70
N PHE A 7 -32.08 37.66 32.79
CA PHE A 7 -31.39 37.45 34.06
C PHE A 7 -30.25 36.43 33.96
N LEU A 8 -29.14 36.70 34.65
CA LEU A 8 -28.19 35.67 35.08
C LEU A 8 -28.85 34.81 36.17
N PHE A 9 -28.92 33.50 35.94
CA PHE A 9 -29.17 32.49 36.97
C PHE A 9 -27.87 31.72 37.20
N PRO A 10 -27.38 31.57 38.45
CA PRO A 10 -26.25 30.73 38.75
C PRO A 10 -26.75 29.28 38.85
N MET A 11 -26.32 28.41 37.95
CA MET A 11 -26.62 26.98 38.05
C MET A 11 -25.58 26.32 38.97
N LEU A 12 -26.01 26.07 40.21
CA LEU A 12 -25.34 25.22 41.18
C LEU A 12 -25.10 23.82 40.56
N PHE A 13 -23.84 23.38 40.50
CA PHE A 13 -23.52 21.97 40.24
C PHE A 13 -23.77 21.16 41.52
N LEU A 14 -24.87 20.39 41.53
CA LEU A 14 -25.11 19.36 42.54
C LEU A 14 -24.28 18.11 42.17
N PHE A 15 -23.27 17.79 42.97
CA PHE A 15 -22.56 16.51 42.91
C PHE A 15 -23.46 15.41 43.50
N ALA A 16 -24.03 14.55 42.66
CA ALA A 16 -24.68 13.32 43.11
C ALA A 16 -23.63 12.20 43.19
N LEU A 17 -23.15 11.90 44.41
CA LEU A 17 -22.43 10.65 44.69
C LEU A 17 -23.43 9.50 44.74
N THR A 18 -23.47 8.67 43.71
CA THR A 18 -24.12 7.35 43.77
C THR A 18 -23.14 6.33 44.34
N LEU A 19 -23.32 5.99 45.62
CA LEU A 19 -22.74 4.81 46.26
C LEU A 19 -23.43 3.55 45.73
N PHE A 20 -22.71 2.69 45.00
CA PHE A 20 -23.15 1.32 44.75
C PHE A 20 -22.82 0.46 45.97
N ALA A 21 -23.85 0.04 46.71
CA ALA A 21 -23.73 -0.97 47.74
C ALA A 21 -23.70 -2.37 47.08
N GLN A 22 -22.64 -3.15 47.31
CA GLN A 22 -22.59 -4.56 46.95
C GLN A 22 -23.42 -5.40 47.94
N PRO A 23 -24.22 -6.39 47.48
CA PRO A 23 -24.81 -7.37 48.38
C PRO A 23 -23.74 -8.36 48.88
N GLN A 24 -23.58 -8.44 50.20
CA GLN A 24 -22.87 -9.52 50.89
C GLN A 24 -23.64 -10.84 50.72
N GLN A 25 -23.00 -11.86 50.12
CA GLN A 25 -23.49 -13.23 50.17
C GLN A 25 -22.87 -13.99 51.36
N GLN A 26 -23.73 -14.64 52.13
CA GLN A 26 -23.39 -15.47 53.29
C GLN A 26 -22.69 -16.79 52.89
N PRO A 27 -21.85 -17.36 53.77
CA PRO A 27 -21.16 -18.63 53.50
C PRO A 27 -22.08 -19.84 53.67
N GLY A 28 -22.21 -20.65 52.62
CA GLY A 28 -22.93 -21.93 52.63
C GLY A 28 -22.12 -23.07 53.28
N GLN A 29 -22.83 -23.93 54.02
CA GLN A 29 -22.32 -25.14 54.67
C GLN A 29 -21.92 -26.25 53.66
N PRO A 30 -21.02 -27.18 54.05
CA PRO A 30 -20.38 -28.13 53.14
C PRO A 30 -21.21 -29.40 52.90
N ALA A 31 -21.34 -29.82 51.64
CA ALA A 31 -21.96 -31.09 51.27
C ALA A 31 -20.92 -32.09 50.68
N GLN A 32 -20.84 -33.22 51.40
CA GLN A 32 -20.44 -34.60 51.04
C GLN A 32 -19.37 -34.87 49.97
N LYS A 33 -18.29 -35.50 50.46
CA LYS A 33 -17.30 -36.29 49.72
C LYS A 33 -17.94 -37.54 49.10
N THR A 34 -17.71 -37.73 47.81
CA THR A 34 -17.73 -39.03 47.14
C THR A 34 -16.29 -39.46 46.87
N GLU A 35 -15.90 -40.63 47.37
CA GLU A 35 -14.65 -41.31 47.00
C GLU A 35 -14.72 -41.84 45.57
N PRO A 36 -13.58 -41.85 44.87
CA PRO A 36 -13.25 -42.98 44.02
C PRO A 36 -11.90 -43.61 44.38
N ALA A 37 -11.97 -44.92 44.61
CA ALA A 37 -11.04 -46.01 44.30
C ALA A 37 -9.52 -45.74 44.25
N ASP A 38 -8.85 -46.42 45.17
CA ASP A 38 -7.43 -46.72 45.25
C ASP A 38 -6.88 -47.32 43.94
N THR A 39 -5.99 -46.61 43.24
CA THR A 39 -5.13 -47.17 42.20
C THR A 39 -3.71 -46.60 42.27
N LYS A 40 -2.77 -47.55 42.24
CA LYS A 40 -1.31 -47.46 42.46
C LYS A 40 -0.61 -46.24 41.83
N LYS A 41 0.23 -45.60 42.65
CA LYS A 41 1.25 -44.61 42.29
C LYS A 41 2.32 -45.24 41.36
N PRO A 42 2.57 -44.71 40.15
CA PRO A 42 3.79 -45.03 39.41
C PRO A 42 4.97 -44.22 39.97
N ALA A 43 6.15 -44.84 39.95
CA ALA A 43 7.44 -44.20 40.25
C ALA A 43 7.68 -42.95 39.36
N PRO A 44 8.48 -41.96 39.79
CA PRO A 44 8.81 -40.81 38.97
C PRO A 44 9.57 -41.28 37.74
N SER A 45 8.97 -41.13 36.56
CA SER A 45 9.67 -41.27 35.30
C SER A 45 10.59 -40.07 35.12
N ASP A 46 11.86 -40.36 34.84
CA ASP A 46 12.82 -39.39 34.32
C ASP A 46 12.20 -38.68 33.11
N LYS A 47 11.82 -37.41 33.30
CA LYS A 47 11.54 -36.54 32.16
C LYS A 47 12.87 -36.20 31.49
N PRO A 48 12.96 -36.26 30.15
CA PRO A 48 14.14 -35.77 29.44
C PRO A 48 14.37 -34.29 29.80
N GLU A 49 15.62 -33.92 30.06
CA GLU A 49 16.02 -32.51 30.13
C GLU A 49 15.48 -31.75 28.91
N PRO A 50 15.05 -30.47 29.05
CA PRO A 50 14.70 -29.67 27.90
C PRO A 50 15.92 -29.60 26.96
N PRO A 51 15.72 -29.49 25.63
CA PRO A 51 16.83 -29.48 24.69
C PRO A 51 17.82 -28.38 25.09
N LYS A 52 19.10 -28.73 25.26
CA LYS A 52 20.16 -27.72 25.24
C LYS A 52 20.04 -26.97 23.92
N ASP A 53 19.79 -25.66 23.99
CA ASP A 53 19.68 -24.80 22.81
C ASP A 53 20.90 -25.06 21.91
N LYS A 54 20.66 -25.24 20.60
CA LYS A 54 21.73 -25.64 19.66
C LYS A 54 22.72 -24.48 19.45
N PRO A 55 24.03 -24.75 19.28
CA PRO A 55 24.98 -23.76 18.81
C PRO A 55 24.53 -23.10 17.50
N PHE A 56 24.80 -21.80 17.35
CA PHE A 56 24.49 -21.04 16.12
C PHE A 56 24.98 -21.75 14.85
N ALA A 57 26.24 -22.18 14.84
CA ALA A 57 26.88 -22.81 13.69
C ALA A 57 26.19 -24.11 13.25
N ASP A 58 25.66 -24.88 14.21
CA ASP A 58 25.00 -26.16 13.93
C ASP A 58 23.67 -25.99 13.19
N ILE A 59 23.00 -24.84 13.36
CA ILE A 59 21.73 -24.53 12.68
C ILE A 59 21.96 -24.11 11.23
N VAL A 60 23.05 -23.38 10.97
CA VAL A 60 23.30 -22.75 9.65
C VAL A 60 24.42 -23.41 8.85
N LYS A 61 24.99 -24.53 9.32
CA LYS A 61 26.15 -25.20 8.71
C LYS A 61 26.03 -25.45 7.20
N ASP A 62 24.84 -25.81 6.74
CA ASP A 62 24.54 -26.20 5.36
C ASP A 62 23.65 -25.14 4.66
N ALA A 63 23.53 -23.94 5.25
CA ALA A 63 22.64 -22.90 4.75
C ALA A 63 23.30 -22.07 3.63
N GLN A 64 22.52 -21.71 2.61
CA GLN A 64 22.87 -20.61 1.73
C GLN A 64 22.84 -19.30 2.52
N VAL A 65 23.96 -18.58 2.55
CA VAL A 65 24.11 -17.31 3.26
C VAL A 65 23.89 -16.15 2.32
N ILE A 66 22.97 -15.24 2.67
CA ILE A 66 22.63 -14.05 1.89
C ILE A 66 22.86 -12.84 2.79
N LYS A 67 23.91 -12.06 2.49
CA LYS A 67 24.38 -10.97 3.34
C LYS A 67 23.82 -9.62 2.89
N GLY A 68 23.29 -8.85 3.83
CA GLY A 68 22.84 -7.47 3.63
C GLY A 68 22.47 -6.85 4.98
N LEU A 69 21.44 -5.99 5.01
CA LEU A 69 20.97 -5.31 6.21
C LEU A 69 20.73 -6.32 7.34
N PHE A 70 20.00 -7.38 7.03
CA PHE A 70 19.99 -8.59 7.84
C PHE A 70 20.65 -9.72 7.05
N THR A 71 21.37 -10.60 7.76
CA THR A 71 21.89 -11.81 7.12
C THR A 71 20.79 -12.88 7.14
N LEU A 72 20.45 -13.39 5.96
CA LEU A 72 19.52 -14.51 5.81
C LEU A 72 20.30 -15.81 5.62
N TYR A 73 19.78 -16.88 6.20
CA TYR A 73 20.29 -18.24 6.08
C TYR A 73 19.18 -19.15 5.58
N ARG A 74 19.29 -19.64 4.34
CA ARG A 74 18.31 -20.57 3.75
C ARG A 74 18.83 -22.01 3.85
N THR A 75 18.15 -22.85 4.61
CA THR A 75 18.33 -24.31 4.60
C THR A 75 17.29 -24.96 3.70
N GLU A 76 17.29 -26.29 3.62
CA GLU A 76 16.24 -27.05 2.90
C GLU A 76 14.85 -26.85 3.53
N GLU A 77 14.78 -26.68 4.86
CA GLU A 77 13.52 -26.61 5.60
C GLU A 77 13.08 -25.17 5.94
N LYS A 78 14.03 -24.26 6.19
CA LYS A 78 13.76 -22.97 6.84
C LYS A 78 14.57 -21.84 6.26
N VAL A 79 14.04 -20.63 6.43
CA VAL A 79 14.78 -19.39 6.26
C VAL A 79 14.93 -18.76 7.63
N PHE A 80 16.16 -18.62 8.10
CA PHE A 80 16.47 -17.90 9.32
C PHE A 80 16.91 -16.48 9.00
N VAL A 81 16.50 -15.54 9.83
CA VAL A 81 17.10 -14.21 9.88
C VAL A 81 17.98 -14.10 11.12
N GLU A 82 19.19 -13.62 10.91
CA GLU A 82 20.07 -13.24 12.00
C GLU A 82 19.80 -11.81 12.42
N ILE A 83 19.75 -11.60 13.74
CA ILE A 83 19.58 -10.28 14.35
C ILE A 83 20.78 -10.00 15.26
N LEU A 84 21.51 -8.94 14.95
CA LEU A 84 22.59 -8.40 15.79
C LEU A 84 22.02 -7.65 17.00
N PRO A 85 22.74 -7.56 18.13
CA PRO A 85 22.27 -6.83 19.31
C PRO A 85 21.82 -5.39 19.03
N GLU A 86 22.53 -4.67 18.16
CA GLU A 86 22.23 -3.29 17.76
C GLU A 86 21.02 -3.14 16.82
N GLN A 87 20.51 -4.26 16.29
CA GLN A 87 19.32 -4.29 15.43
C GLN A 87 18.03 -4.53 16.24
N LEU A 88 18.15 -4.98 17.49
CA LEU A 88 17.02 -5.08 18.39
C LEU A 88 16.54 -3.69 18.82
N ASP A 89 15.23 -3.53 18.95
CA ASP A 89 14.60 -2.27 19.37
C ASP A 89 14.88 -1.05 18.45
N LYS A 90 15.49 -1.30 17.27
CA LYS A 90 15.66 -0.32 16.19
C LYS A 90 14.45 -0.38 15.26
N MET A 91 13.95 0.79 14.85
CA MET A 91 12.84 0.90 13.91
C MET A 91 13.32 0.68 12.46
N TYR A 92 12.58 -0.15 11.74
CA TYR A 92 12.72 -0.44 10.32
C TYR A 92 11.39 -0.21 9.60
N LEU A 93 11.40 -0.22 8.27
CA LEU A 93 10.20 -0.12 7.45
C LEU A 93 9.96 -1.45 6.74
N LEU A 94 8.80 -2.05 6.98
CA LEU A 94 8.31 -3.24 6.27
C LEU A 94 7.29 -2.80 5.23
N ASN A 95 7.62 -3.03 3.96
CA ASN A 95 6.73 -2.73 2.86
C ASN A 95 6.25 -4.02 2.20
N LEU A 96 4.95 -4.09 1.90
CA LEU A 96 4.31 -5.22 1.25
C LEU A 96 3.90 -4.84 -0.18
N THR A 97 4.25 -5.69 -1.15
CA THR A 97 3.77 -5.62 -2.53
C THR A 97 3.14 -6.94 -2.94
N VAL A 98 1.96 -6.91 -3.56
CA VAL A 98 1.41 -8.08 -4.28
C VAL A 98 2.05 -8.07 -5.67
N ASP A 99 3.03 -8.93 -5.88
CA ASP A 99 3.81 -8.96 -7.13
C ASP A 99 3.04 -9.71 -8.22
N SER A 100 2.39 -10.82 -7.84
CA SER A 100 1.45 -11.55 -8.70
C SER A 100 0.40 -12.30 -7.88
N GLY A 101 -0.71 -12.68 -8.52
CA GLY A 101 -1.81 -13.35 -7.86
C GLY A 101 -3.01 -13.52 -8.78
N LEU A 102 -4.19 -13.22 -8.24
CA LEU A 102 -5.48 -13.55 -8.84
C LEU A 102 -5.86 -12.72 -10.10
N GLY A 103 -5.45 -11.45 -10.18
CA GLY A 103 -5.72 -10.63 -11.39
C GLY A 103 -7.19 -10.23 -11.59
N GLU A 104 -8.02 -10.31 -10.55
CA GLU A 104 -9.39 -9.79 -10.48
C GLU A 104 -9.77 -9.43 -9.04
N GLY A 105 -10.92 -8.79 -8.85
CA GLY A 105 -11.49 -8.57 -7.52
C GLY A 105 -10.65 -7.66 -6.60
N GLY A 106 -9.83 -6.77 -7.20
CA GLY A 106 -8.89 -5.91 -6.46
C GLY A 106 -7.52 -6.53 -6.21
N PHE A 107 -7.32 -7.80 -6.56
CA PHE A 107 -6.08 -8.54 -6.32
C PHE A 107 -5.17 -8.57 -7.54
N TYR A 108 -4.83 -7.37 -8.03
CA TYR A 108 -3.99 -7.19 -9.21
C TYR A 108 -2.50 -7.15 -8.85
N ALA A 109 -1.65 -7.53 -9.81
CA ALA A 109 -0.20 -7.44 -9.68
C ALA A 109 0.28 -5.98 -9.46
N ALA A 110 1.54 -5.86 -9.04
CA ALA A 110 2.20 -4.60 -8.73
C ALA A 110 1.51 -3.74 -7.65
N ALA A 111 0.63 -4.30 -6.82
CA ALA A 111 -0.09 -3.52 -5.81
C ALA A 111 0.82 -3.23 -4.60
N MET A 112 1.06 -1.95 -4.30
CA MET A 112 1.60 -1.52 -3.00
C MET A 112 0.53 -1.77 -1.92
N ALA A 113 0.65 -2.91 -1.24
CA ALA A 113 -0.40 -3.48 -0.41
C ALA A 113 -0.21 -3.23 1.09
N GLY A 114 0.83 -2.51 1.50
CA GLY A 114 0.96 -2.06 2.89
C GLY A 114 2.33 -1.53 3.23
N GLU A 115 2.38 -0.68 4.24
CA GLU A 115 3.62 -0.22 4.86
C GLU A 115 3.45 -0.23 6.40
N ALA A 116 4.47 -0.69 7.11
CA ALA A 116 4.47 -0.80 8.56
C ALA A 116 5.85 -0.42 9.13
N PRO A 117 5.97 0.64 9.97
CA PRO A 117 7.12 0.81 10.83
C PRO A 117 7.20 -0.35 11.84
N ILE A 118 8.27 -1.12 11.80
CA ILE A 118 8.43 -2.32 12.63
C ILE A 118 9.68 -2.30 13.49
N VAL A 119 9.66 -3.11 14.55
CA VAL A 119 10.77 -3.32 15.47
C VAL A 119 10.88 -4.80 15.83
N PHE A 120 12.10 -5.34 15.83
CA PHE A 120 12.38 -6.64 16.45
C PHE A 120 12.62 -6.44 17.94
N HIS A 121 11.65 -6.85 18.76
CA HIS A 121 11.71 -6.72 20.22
C HIS A 121 12.00 -8.08 20.87
N LYS A 122 12.95 -8.11 21.80
CA LYS A 122 13.30 -9.33 22.54
C LYS A 122 12.60 -9.39 23.89
N GLN A 123 11.72 -10.37 24.05
CA GLN A 123 11.04 -10.69 25.31
C GLN A 123 11.46 -12.09 25.79
N GLY A 124 12.48 -12.15 26.65
CA GLY A 124 13.04 -13.42 27.13
C GLY A 124 13.65 -14.25 25.99
N LYS A 125 13.09 -15.44 25.73
CA LYS A 125 13.48 -16.33 24.61
C LYS A 125 12.66 -16.12 23.33
N ILE A 126 11.78 -15.12 23.30
CA ILE A 126 10.91 -14.80 22.16
C ILE A 126 11.37 -13.50 21.51
N ILE A 127 11.36 -13.47 20.18
CA ILE A 127 11.42 -12.25 19.38
C ILE A 127 10.02 -11.96 18.85
N GLN A 128 9.57 -10.72 19.06
CA GLN A 128 8.33 -10.19 18.53
C GLN A 128 8.66 -9.22 17.38
N LEU A 129 7.93 -9.34 16.28
CA LEU A 129 7.88 -8.30 15.27
C LEU A 129 6.76 -7.33 15.65
N LEU A 130 7.14 -6.22 16.26
CA LEU A 130 6.20 -5.18 16.66
C LEU A 130 5.95 -4.25 15.49
N PHE A 131 4.68 -3.98 15.19
CA PHE A 131 4.25 -2.84 14.39
C PHE A 131 4.07 -1.64 15.32
N LYS A 132 4.94 -0.65 15.13
CA LYS A 132 5.01 0.57 15.93
C LYS A 132 3.85 1.50 15.63
N ASN A 133 3.19 1.95 16.70
CA ASN A 133 2.12 2.93 16.59
C ASN A 133 2.70 4.36 16.54
N THR A 134 3.00 4.83 15.33
CA THR A 134 3.58 6.17 15.09
C THR A 134 2.53 7.28 15.03
N ARG A 135 1.24 6.95 15.19
CA ARG A 135 0.15 7.93 15.11
C ARG A 135 0.14 8.88 16.30
N PHE A 136 0.53 8.44 17.49
CA PHE A 136 0.45 9.22 18.72
C PHE A 136 1.86 9.59 19.18
N PHE A 137 2.13 10.89 19.29
CA PHE A 137 3.46 11.43 19.54
C PHE A 137 3.46 12.38 20.74
N ALA A 138 4.57 12.41 21.47
CA ALA A 138 4.91 13.49 22.38
C ALA A 138 6.43 13.63 22.48
N LYS A 139 6.90 14.86 22.69
CA LYS A 139 8.32 15.20 22.79
C LYS A 139 9.05 14.31 23.78
N GLU A 140 10.19 13.77 23.36
CA GLU A 140 11.03 12.92 24.18
C GLU A 140 11.50 13.59 25.48
N GLY A 141 11.66 12.78 26.53
CA GLY A 141 12.08 13.21 27.86
C GLY A 141 10.97 13.85 28.69
N THR A 142 9.78 14.06 28.13
CA THR A 142 8.67 14.70 28.84
C THR A 142 7.80 13.70 29.62
N PRO A 143 7.08 14.14 30.68
CA PRO A 143 6.03 13.33 31.29
C PRO A 143 4.96 12.88 30.28
N MET A 144 4.67 13.71 29.28
CA MET A 144 3.69 13.40 28.26
C MET A 144 4.12 12.26 27.34
N GLN A 145 5.41 12.15 26.99
CA GLN A 145 5.95 10.97 26.29
C GLN A 145 5.59 9.68 27.03
N ARG A 146 5.78 9.66 28.36
CA ARG A 146 5.43 8.49 29.18
C ARG A 146 3.93 8.25 29.25
N ALA A 147 3.12 9.31 29.24
CA ALA A 147 1.66 9.19 29.21
C ALA A 147 1.20 8.57 27.89
N VAL A 148 1.65 9.11 26.74
CA VAL A 148 1.37 8.57 25.39
C VAL A 148 1.79 7.10 25.30
N ALA A 149 3.02 6.76 25.73
CA ALA A 149 3.52 5.39 25.72
C ALA A 149 2.74 4.42 26.63
N ARG A 150 2.03 4.92 27.65
CA ARG A 150 1.13 4.13 28.50
C ARG A 150 -0.29 4.04 27.95
N SER A 151 -0.71 5.03 27.16
CA SER A 151 -2.07 5.17 26.65
C SER A 151 -2.28 4.43 25.33
N PHE A 152 -1.25 4.30 24.49
CA PHE A 152 -1.36 3.71 23.17
C PHE A 152 -0.35 2.57 23.00
N SER A 153 -0.84 1.39 22.62
CA SER A 153 -0.02 0.20 22.43
C SER A 153 0.50 0.09 20.99
N ASP A 154 1.64 -0.57 20.86
CA ASP A 154 2.06 -1.21 19.61
C ASP A 154 1.27 -2.51 19.38
N SER A 155 1.40 -3.07 18.18
CA SER A 155 0.78 -4.35 17.80
C SER A 155 1.84 -5.40 17.49
N ILE A 156 1.55 -6.67 17.74
CA ILE A 156 2.44 -7.78 17.35
C ILE A 156 1.97 -8.28 15.97
N LEU A 157 2.82 -8.17 14.95
CA LEU A 157 2.57 -8.77 13.62
C LEU A 157 2.90 -10.26 13.61
N GLY A 158 3.88 -10.67 14.40
CA GLY A 158 4.28 -12.06 14.54
C GLY A 158 5.28 -12.23 15.66
N SER A 159 5.50 -13.47 16.10
CA SER A 159 6.49 -13.78 17.12
C SER A 159 7.05 -15.17 16.93
N THR A 160 8.30 -15.34 17.30
CA THR A 160 8.98 -16.64 17.21
C THR A 160 10.02 -16.76 18.32
N LYS A 161 10.46 -17.98 18.60
CA LYS A 161 11.52 -18.22 19.60
C LYS A 161 12.89 -17.93 18.99
N ILE A 162 13.86 -17.69 19.86
CA ILE A 162 15.27 -17.73 19.49
C ILE A 162 15.65 -19.20 19.23
N GLU A 163 16.16 -19.49 18.03
CA GLU A 163 16.43 -20.85 17.58
C GLU A 163 17.82 -21.37 18.03
N SER A 164 18.76 -20.45 18.33
CA SER A 164 20.14 -20.80 18.68
C SER A 164 20.63 -20.17 19.99
N LEU A 165 21.70 -20.75 20.54
CA LEU A 165 22.59 -19.99 21.41
C LEU A 165 23.15 -18.77 20.64
N PRO A 166 23.42 -17.63 21.32
CA PRO A 166 24.02 -16.48 20.66
C PRO A 166 25.33 -16.83 19.97
N HIS A 167 25.60 -16.21 18.83
CA HIS A 167 26.87 -16.38 18.14
C HIS A 167 28.04 -15.99 19.07
N PRO A 168 29.13 -16.77 19.15
CA PRO A 168 30.19 -16.58 20.15
C PRO A 168 30.86 -15.21 20.09
N GLU A 169 31.08 -14.65 18.90
CA GLU A 169 31.75 -13.37 18.70
C GLU A 169 30.75 -12.20 18.66
N ARG A 170 29.99 -12.08 17.58
CA ARG A 170 29.00 -11.02 17.31
C ARG A 170 27.76 -11.00 18.21
N LYS A 171 27.57 -12.00 19.08
CA LYS A 171 26.46 -12.10 20.06
C LYS A 171 25.05 -12.04 19.44
N SER A 172 24.95 -12.22 18.12
CA SER A 172 23.69 -12.25 17.39
C SER A 172 22.89 -13.52 17.64
N ILE A 173 21.62 -13.48 17.27
CA ILE A 173 20.66 -14.57 17.45
C ILE A 173 20.03 -14.96 16.12
N LEU A 174 19.55 -16.20 16.02
CA LEU A 174 18.74 -16.68 14.89
C LEU A 174 17.29 -16.78 15.28
N ILE A 175 16.43 -16.36 14.35
CA ILE A 175 15.00 -16.64 14.41
C ILE A 175 14.51 -17.24 13.09
N ASP A 176 13.50 -18.10 13.18
CA ASP A 176 12.81 -18.64 12.01
C ASP A 176 11.88 -17.57 11.41
N LEU A 177 12.20 -17.10 10.21
CA LEU A 177 11.42 -16.08 9.52
C LEU A 177 10.05 -16.60 9.06
N GLY A 178 9.95 -17.92 8.80
CA GLY A 178 8.71 -18.57 8.37
C GLY A 178 7.61 -18.50 9.42
N ALA A 179 7.97 -18.50 10.70
CA ALA A 179 7.03 -18.32 11.80
C ALA A 179 6.33 -16.95 11.81
N ILE A 180 6.85 -15.99 11.04
CA ILE A 180 6.29 -14.65 10.89
C ILE A 180 5.71 -14.48 9.49
N LEU A 181 6.52 -14.62 8.43
CA LEU A 181 6.11 -14.25 7.07
C LEU A 181 5.40 -15.36 6.29
N LEU A 182 5.53 -16.64 6.68
CA LEU A 182 4.68 -17.72 6.15
C LEU A 182 3.42 -17.88 7.00
N THR A 183 2.73 -16.77 7.18
CA THR A 183 1.43 -16.66 7.84
C THR A 183 0.58 -15.63 7.09
N ASP A 184 -0.71 -15.51 7.42
CA ASP A 184 -1.58 -14.49 6.82
C ASP A 184 -1.34 -13.09 7.44
N VAL A 185 -0.09 -12.63 7.49
CA VAL A 185 0.28 -11.29 7.97
C VAL A 185 -0.54 -10.19 7.28
N PRO A 186 -0.76 -10.22 5.95
CA PRO A 186 -1.53 -9.18 5.27
C PRO A 186 -3.04 -9.21 5.59
N LEU A 187 -3.55 -10.27 6.21
CA LEU A 187 -4.98 -10.57 6.35
C LEU A 187 -5.68 -10.70 4.99
N LEU A 188 -5.01 -11.30 4.01
CA LEU A 188 -5.54 -11.48 2.66
C LEU A 188 -6.77 -12.41 2.66
N SER A 189 -6.84 -13.37 3.60
CA SER A 189 -8.03 -14.23 3.74
C SER A 189 -9.30 -13.44 4.01
N TYR A 190 -9.20 -12.37 4.81
CA TYR A 190 -10.32 -11.50 5.14
C TYR A 190 -10.84 -10.77 3.90
N ASP A 191 -9.94 -10.20 3.10
CA ASP A 191 -10.34 -9.48 1.89
C ASP A 191 -10.83 -10.43 0.79
N LEU A 192 -10.28 -11.64 0.69
CA LEU A 192 -10.81 -12.67 -0.21
C LEU A 192 -12.25 -13.06 0.15
N GLU A 193 -12.54 -13.24 1.44
CA GLU A 193 -13.90 -13.50 1.92
C GLU A 193 -14.81 -12.29 1.71
N ALA A 194 -14.29 -11.08 1.91
CA ALA A 194 -15.03 -9.84 1.67
C ALA A 194 -15.39 -9.63 0.19
N THR A 195 -14.50 -10.02 -0.74
CA THR A 195 -14.72 -9.85 -2.18
C THR A 195 -15.60 -10.96 -2.76
N PHE A 196 -15.28 -12.23 -2.46
CA PHE A 196 -15.92 -13.37 -3.13
C PHE A 196 -17.01 -14.04 -2.31
N ARG A 197 -17.15 -13.70 -1.01
CA ARG A 197 -18.02 -14.41 -0.06
C ARG A 197 -17.66 -15.90 0.07
N ILE A 198 -16.39 -16.24 -0.15
CA ILE A 198 -15.83 -17.57 -0.02
C ILE A 198 -14.72 -17.54 1.04
N PRO A 199 -14.79 -18.38 2.09
CA PRO A 199 -13.83 -18.35 3.20
C PRO A 199 -12.55 -19.10 2.80
N TYR A 200 -11.68 -18.44 2.06
CA TYR A 200 -10.33 -18.92 1.79
C TYR A 200 -9.47 -18.81 3.05
N ARG A 201 -8.63 -19.80 3.31
CA ARG A 201 -7.71 -19.81 4.45
C ARG A 201 -6.27 -19.90 3.97
N PHE A 202 -5.37 -19.22 4.66
CA PHE A 202 -3.94 -19.39 4.44
C PHE A 202 -3.53 -20.83 4.76
N ASP A 203 -2.83 -21.45 3.82
CA ASP A 203 -2.36 -22.81 3.90
C ASP A 203 -0.84 -22.82 4.01
N GLN A 204 -0.35 -22.85 5.25
CA GLN A 204 1.07 -22.80 5.57
C GLN A 204 1.84 -23.99 4.98
N LYS A 205 1.21 -25.17 4.85
CA LYS A 205 1.89 -26.38 4.37
C LYS A 205 2.28 -26.27 2.90
N ASN A 206 1.49 -25.56 2.10
CA ASN A 206 1.72 -25.35 0.67
C ASN A 206 2.22 -23.93 0.37
N SER A 207 2.63 -23.19 1.41
CA SER A 207 3.28 -21.89 1.28
C SER A 207 4.78 -22.02 1.47
N ALA A 208 5.57 -21.20 0.78
CA ALA A 208 7.02 -21.28 0.84
C ALA A 208 7.69 -19.93 0.58
N PHE A 209 8.98 -19.83 0.93
CA PHE A 209 9.82 -18.71 0.51
C PHE A 209 10.28 -18.90 -0.94
N GLY A 210 10.11 -17.85 -1.74
CA GLY A 210 10.63 -17.76 -3.10
C GLY A 210 12.04 -17.18 -3.13
N THR A 211 12.17 -16.08 -3.87
CA THR A 211 13.40 -15.29 -4.01
C THR A 211 13.74 -14.55 -2.71
N LEU A 212 15.02 -14.58 -2.34
CA LEU A 212 15.58 -13.85 -1.21
C LEU A 212 16.75 -13.01 -1.72
N LYS A 213 16.73 -11.70 -1.48
CA LYS A 213 17.84 -10.80 -1.80
C LYS A 213 18.15 -9.93 -0.58
N ALA A 214 19.41 -9.59 -0.39
CA ALA A 214 19.83 -8.72 0.69
C ALA A 214 20.87 -7.72 0.17
N PHE A 215 20.72 -6.48 0.61
CA PHE A 215 21.54 -5.32 0.23
C PHE A 215 21.92 -4.55 1.49
N PRO A 216 22.87 -3.60 1.44
CA PRO A 216 23.33 -2.90 2.64
C PRO A 216 22.22 -2.26 3.50
N HIS A 217 21.15 -1.74 2.87
CA HIS A 217 20.09 -0.99 3.55
C HIS A 217 18.68 -1.62 3.45
N ASN A 218 18.54 -2.77 2.80
CA ASN A 218 17.27 -3.50 2.73
C ASN A 218 17.44 -5.00 2.46
N VAL A 219 16.38 -5.74 2.72
CA VAL A 219 16.23 -7.17 2.40
C VAL A 219 14.90 -7.36 1.70
N GLU A 220 14.91 -8.11 0.61
CA GLU A 220 13.73 -8.47 -0.16
C GLU A 220 13.41 -9.95 0.06
N VAL A 221 12.21 -10.22 0.57
CA VAL A 221 11.73 -11.57 0.87
C VAL A 221 10.45 -11.84 0.10
N GLU A 222 10.49 -12.81 -0.81
CA GLU A 222 9.30 -13.30 -1.48
C GLU A 222 8.67 -14.46 -0.69
N THR A 223 7.36 -14.41 -0.50
CA THR A 223 6.56 -15.56 -0.08
C THR A 223 5.61 -15.95 -1.21
N VAL A 224 5.62 -17.23 -1.55
CA VAL A 224 4.57 -17.85 -2.36
C VAL A 224 3.50 -18.34 -1.39
N ALA A 225 2.48 -17.52 -1.19
CA ALA A 225 1.42 -17.72 -0.20
C ALA A 225 0.23 -18.46 -0.83
N HIS A 226 -0.09 -19.64 -0.31
CA HIS A 226 -1.23 -20.44 -0.76
C HIS A 226 -2.47 -20.15 0.08
N TYR A 227 -3.59 -19.90 -0.59
CA TYR A 227 -4.90 -19.77 0.03
C TYR A 227 -5.85 -20.82 -0.56
N ALA A 228 -6.55 -21.53 0.32
CA ALA A 228 -7.38 -22.66 -0.07
C ALA A 228 -8.75 -22.67 0.61
N THR A 229 -9.71 -23.32 -0.05
CA THR A 229 -11.01 -23.67 0.51
C THR A 229 -11.43 -25.05 0.03
N GLU A 230 -11.94 -25.89 0.92
CA GLU A 230 -12.29 -27.28 0.57
C GLU A 230 -13.61 -27.39 -0.22
N ARG A 231 -14.56 -26.50 0.07
CA ARG A 231 -15.94 -26.55 -0.45
C ARG A 231 -16.43 -25.15 -0.80
N PRO A 232 -15.99 -24.58 -1.93
CA PRO A 232 -16.47 -23.28 -2.37
C PRO A 232 -17.96 -23.41 -2.72
N PRO A 233 -18.80 -22.43 -2.34
CA PRO A 233 -20.19 -22.38 -2.76
C PRO A 233 -20.24 -22.10 -4.28
N LEU A 234 -20.28 -23.17 -5.08
CA LEU A 234 -20.44 -23.03 -6.52
C LEU A 234 -21.89 -22.62 -6.84
N PRO A 235 -22.10 -21.71 -7.81
CA PRO A 235 -23.44 -21.32 -8.22
C PRO A 235 -24.28 -22.57 -8.58
N PRO A 236 -25.57 -22.64 -8.20
CA PRO A 236 -26.44 -23.71 -8.67
C PRO A 236 -26.52 -23.70 -10.20
N LEU A 237 -26.73 -24.86 -10.81
CA LEU A 237 -27.08 -24.93 -12.25
C LEU A 237 -28.30 -24.05 -12.49
N LEU A 238 -28.13 -22.95 -13.24
CA LEU A 238 -29.23 -22.07 -13.58
C LEU A 238 -30.20 -22.83 -14.50
N VAL A 239 -31.48 -22.79 -14.16
CA VAL A 239 -32.54 -23.23 -15.07
C VAL A 239 -32.55 -22.28 -16.26
N PRO A 240 -32.69 -22.75 -17.52
CA PRO A 240 -32.79 -21.85 -18.67
C PRO A 240 -33.84 -20.76 -18.45
N GLY A 241 -33.43 -19.48 -18.55
CA GLY A 241 -34.31 -18.32 -18.33
C GLY A 241 -34.32 -17.74 -16.91
N ALA A 242 -33.61 -18.35 -15.94
CA ALA A 242 -33.42 -17.75 -14.62
C ALA A 242 -32.33 -16.66 -14.66
N LEU A 243 -32.59 -15.51 -14.03
CA LEU A 243 -31.57 -14.51 -13.78
C LEU A 243 -30.54 -15.09 -12.78
N PRO A 244 -29.23 -14.90 -13.01
CA PRO A 244 -28.21 -15.32 -12.05
C PRO A 244 -28.45 -14.63 -10.70
N PRO A 245 -28.25 -15.33 -9.56
CA PRO A 245 -28.36 -14.70 -8.26
C PRO A 245 -27.35 -13.55 -8.14
N SER A 246 -27.71 -12.50 -7.41
CA SER A 246 -26.88 -11.32 -7.13
C SER A 246 -25.70 -11.59 -6.17
N LEU A 247 -25.21 -12.83 -6.12
CA LEU A 247 -24.04 -13.18 -5.33
C LEU A 247 -22.79 -12.86 -6.17
N PRO A 248 -21.72 -12.31 -5.55
CA PRO A 248 -20.48 -12.13 -6.28
C PRO A 248 -20.03 -13.49 -6.84
N PRO A 249 -19.62 -13.55 -8.13
CA PRO A 249 -19.20 -14.80 -8.73
C PRO A 249 -17.96 -15.32 -8.01
N PRO A 250 -17.74 -16.65 -7.96
CA PRO A 250 -16.45 -17.18 -7.54
C PRO A 250 -15.32 -16.61 -8.42
N PRO A 251 -14.07 -16.64 -7.95
CA PRO A 251 -12.91 -16.35 -8.78
C PRO A 251 -12.93 -17.12 -10.10
N ARG A 252 -12.69 -16.42 -11.21
CA ARG A 252 -12.71 -16.89 -12.60
C ARG A 252 -11.32 -16.97 -13.23
N ASN A 253 -10.34 -16.26 -12.68
CA ASN A 253 -8.99 -16.14 -13.26
C ASN A 253 -8.01 -17.22 -12.79
N ILE A 254 -8.50 -18.21 -12.04
CA ILE A 254 -7.71 -19.33 -11.56
C ILE A 254 -8.24 -20.65 -12.13
N PRO A 255 -7.36 -21.62 -12.46
CA PRO A 255 -7.79 -22.91 -13.00
C PRO A 255 -8.64 -23.75 -12.03
N ASP A 256 -8.40 -23.63 -10.72
CA ASP A 256 -9.18 -24.29 -9.68
C ASP A 256 -9.61 -23.26 -8.63
N VAL A 257 -10.90 -22.97 -8.57
CA VAL A 257 -11.49 -22.02 -7.61
C VAL A 257 -11.15 -22.31 -6.15
N ARG A 258 -10.72 -23.53 -5.81
CA ARG A 258 -10.38 -23.95 -4.44
C ARG A 258 -9.00 -23.50 -3.99
N SER A 259 -8.12 -23.11 -4.91
CA SER A 259 -6.69 -22.97 -4.67
C SER A 259 -6.14 -21.77 -5.43
N MET A 260 -5.44 -20.89 -4.72
CA MET A 260 -4.78 -19.73 -5.32
C MET A 260 -3.42 -19.48 -4.67
N LEU A 261 -2.48 -19.02 -5.49
CA LEU A 261 -1.14 -18.61 -5.06
C LEU A 261 -1.00 -17.10 -5.23
N PHE A 262 -0.45 -16.46 -4.21
CA PHE A 262 -0.03 -15.07 -4.24
C PHE A 262 1.47 -14.98 -4.06
N HIS A 263 2.13 -14.25 -4.94
CA HIS A 263 3.53 -13.87 -4.76
C HIS A 263 3.55 -12.53 -4.04
N LEU A 264 3.87 -12.57 -2.75
CA LEU A 264 3.97 -11.39 -1.91
C LEU A 264 5.44 -11.05 -1.70
N ARG A 265 5.80 -9.79 -1.95
CA ARG A 265 7.13 -9.26 -1.67
C ARG A 265 7.11 -8.43 -0.41
N TYR A 266 7.95 -8.79 0.55
CA TYR A 266 8.25 -8.03 1.75
C TYR A 266 9.61 -7.36 1.60
N SER A 267 9.62 -6.04 1.49
CA SER A 267 10.83 -5.22 1.53
C SER A 267 11.04 -4.71 2.96
N LEU A 268 12.07 -5.21 3.63
CA LEU A 268 12.50 -4.75 4.94
C LEU A 268 13.67 -3.79 4.79
N SER A 269 13.51 -2.53 5.15
CA SER A 269 14.51 -1.48 4.92
C SER A 269 14.83 -0.66 6.17
N GLU A 270 16.01 -0.06 6.17
CA GLU A 270 16.30 1.02 7.12
C GLU A 270 15.42 2.23 6.82
N ARG A 271 15.04 2.93 7.89
CA ARG A 271 14.42 4.24 7.74
C ARG A 271 15.43 5.24 7.15
N PRO A 272 15.06 6.03 6.12
CA PRO A 272 15.92 7.08 5.59
C PRO A 272 16.38 8.07 6.67
N GLN A 273 17.69 8.35 6.73
CA GLN A 273 18.28 9.34 7.63
C GLN A 273 18.84 10.51 6.82
N THR A 274 17.95 11.27 6.18
CA THR A 274 18.35 12.25 5.15
C THR A 274 18.50 13.68 5.68
N GLY A 275 18.16 13.94 6.95
CA GLY A 275 18.06 15.31 7.48
C GLY A 275 16.83 16.07 6.95
N TYR A 276 15.86 15.36 6.37
CA TYR A 276 14.62 15.94 5.88
C TYR A 276 13.90 16.74 6.95
N ARG A 277 13.36 17.90 6.55
CA ARG A 277 12.56 18.76 7.41
C ARG A 277 11.07 18.56 7.11
N PRO A 278 10.29 17.99 8.04
CA PRO A 278 8.84 17.89 7.91
C PRO A 278 8.19 19.26 7.68
N ARG A 279 7.12 19.29 6.89
CA ARG A 279 6.35 20.51 6.61
C ARG A 279 4.88 20.29 6.94
N LEU A 280 4.32 21.22 7.72
CA LEU A 280 2.90 21.23 8.02
C LEU A 280 2.07 21.44 6.74
N ALA A 281 0.94 20.77 6.65
CA ALA A 281 -0.03 20.96 5.58
C ALA A 281 -0.67 22.35 5.66
N ASP A 282 -0.94 22.93 4.50
CA ASP A 282 -1.72 24.15 4.32
C ASP A 282 -2.94 23.78 3.47
N ASP A 283 -4.14 24.02 3.99
CA ASP A 283 -5.38 23.58 3.34
C ASP A 283 -5.63 24.24 1.97
N ARG A 284 -4.87 25.29 1.62
CA ARG A 284 -4.93 25.93 0.30
C ARG A 284 -4.17 25.15 -0.79
N VAL A 285 -3.30 24.21 -0.40
CA VAL A 285 -2.47 23.42 -1.32
C VAL A 285 -2.76 21.94 -1.12
N GLY A 286 -3.28 21.28 -2.16
CA GLY A 286 -3.69 19.88 -2.10
C GLY A 286 -2.52 18.91 -2.07
N HIS A 287 -1.98 18.61 -0.88
CA HIS A 287 -0.99 17.56 -0.67
C HIS A 287 -1.58 16.34 0.05
N PHE A 288 -1.10 15.13 -0.28
CA PHE A 288 -1.25 13.99 0.62
C PHE A 288 -0.56 14.28 1.96
N VAL A 289 -1.11 13.75 3.04
CA VAL A 289 -0.61 14.06 4.39
C VAL A 289 -0.56 12.85 5.28
N ASN A 290 0.47 12.80 6.12
CA ASN A 290 0.51 11.97 7.32
C ASN A 290 -0.11 12.76 8.47
N SER A 291 -1.09 12.17 9.15
CA SER A 291 -1.75 12.80 10.30
C SER A 291 -1.29 12.14 11.59
N ILE A 292 -0.67 12.92 12.47
CA ILE A 292 -0.23 12.50 13.80
C ILE A 292 -1.01 13.26 14.88
N GLU A 293 -1.24 12.61 16.02
CA GLU A 293 -1.73 13.24 17.24
C GLU A 293 -0.53 13.62 18.11
N ASP A 294 -0.16 14.89 18.12
CA ASP A 294 0.96 15.42 18.88
C ASP A 294 0.48 16.05 20.20
N TYR A 295 0.80 15.40 21.31
CA TYR A 295 0.45 15.80 22.67
C TYR A 295 1.52 16.67 23.33
N SER A 296 2.57 17.07 22.61
CA SER A 296 3.70 17.83 23.20
C SER A 296 3.30 19.20 23.75
N GLU A 297 2.20 19.77 23.26
CA GLU A 297 1.66 21.07 23.67
C GLU A 297 0.15 20.92 23.94
N ASP A 298 -0.32 21.49 25.05
CA ASP A 298 -1.72 21.51 25.46
C ASP A 298 -2.42 22.86 25.17
N ALA A 299 -1.67 23.84 24.64
CA ALA A 299 -2.19 25.16 24.30
C ALA A 299 -3.06 25.18 23.01
N ARG A 300 -2.98 24.13 22.18
CA ARG A 300 -3.76 24.02 20.93
C ARG A 300 -5.07 23.31 21.20
N TYR A 301 -6.13 23.77 20.53
CA TYR A 301 -7.45 23.13 20.61
C TYR A 301 -7.47 21.69 20.04
N THR A 302 -6.56 21.38 19.12
CA THR A 302 -6.40 20.05 18.52
C THR A 302 -4.95 19.58 18.64
N THR A 303 -4.77 18.29 18.92
CA THR A 303 -3.50 17.56 18.89
C THR A 303 -3.07 17.19 17.48
N THR A 304 -3.99 17.26 16.51
CA THR A 304 -3.73 16.75 15.17
C THR A 304 -2.75 17.67 14.42
N LYS A 305 -1.61 17.12 14.02
CA LYS A 305 -0.69 17.72 13.05
C LYS A 305 -0.77 16.95 11.75
N ARG A 306 -0.85 17.68 10.65
CA ARG A 306 -0.84 17.13 9.29
C ARG A 306 0.50 17.51 8.65
N LEU A 307 1.29 16.51 8.28
CA LEU A 307 2.57 16.68 7.61
C LEU A 307 2.39 16.33 6.14
N ILE A 308 2.85 17.18 5.22
CA ILE A 308 2.73 16.87 3.79
C ILE A 308 3.67 15.74 3.40
N ASN A 309 3.21 14.92 2.46
CA ASN A 309 4.03 13.91 1.82
C ASN A 309 4.84 14.60 0.71
N ARG A 310 6.17 14.54 0.79
CA ARG A 310 7.05 15.19 -0.20
C ARG A 310 8.41 14.49 -0.29
N TRP A 311 8.97 14.45 -1.50
CA TRP A 311 10.37 14.10 -1.72
C TRP A 311 11.34 15.10 -1.07
N HIS A 312 12.47 14.58 -0.64
CA HIS A 312 13.59 15.39 -0.17
C HIS A 312 14.48 15.82 -1.34
N LEU A 313 14.33 17.07 -1.78
CA LEU A 313 15.20 17.68 -2.79
C LEU A 313 16.00 18.83 -2.22
N GLU A 314 17.31 18.76 -2.40
CA GLU A 314 18.26 19.83 -2.12
C GLU A 314 19.06 20.13 -3.38
N LYS A 315 19.28 21.41 -3.69
CA LYS A 315 20.15 21.80 -4.80
C LYS A 315 21.58 21.34 -4.53
N GLN A 316 22.26 20.87 -5.57
CA GLN A 316 23.69 20.60 -5.54
C GLN A 316 24.48 21.89 -5.27
N ASP A 317 24.11 22.98 -5.94
CA ASP A 317 24.55 24.35 -5.61
C ASP A 317 23.37 25.15 -5.03
N PRO A 318 23.31 25.36 -3.70
CA PRO A 318 22.26 26.13 -3.05
C PRO A 318 22.20 27.61 -3.48
N SER A 319 23.30 28.17 -4.00
CA SER A 319 23.39 29.57 -4.40
C SER A 319 22.94 29.83 -5.83
N ALA A 320 22.98 28.81 -6.70
CA ALA A 320 22.54 28.91 -8.08
C ALA A 320 21.01 29.07 -8.19
N ALA A 321 20.56 29.95 -9.09
CA ALA A 321 19.14 30.13 -9.39
C ALA A 321 18.51 28.81 -9.88
N LEU A 322 19.23 28.09 -10.74
CA LEU A 322 18.87 26.78 -11.28
C LEU A 322 20.03 25.81 -11.05
N SER A 323 19.77 24.68 -10.40
CA SER A 323 20.78 23.64 -10.10
C SER A 323 20.15 22.26 -10.18
N PRO A 324 20.88 21.21 -10.62
CA PRO A 324 20.44 19.84 -10.38
C PRO A 324 20.31 19.56 -8.87
N PRO A 325 19.42 18.64 -8.48
CA PRO A 325 19.37 18.19 -7.08
C PRO A 325 20.58 17.32 -6.74
N LYS A 326 20.94 17.25 -5.45
CA LYS A 326 21.94 16.28 -4.95
C LYS A 326 21.52 14.84 -5.24
N GLN A 327 20.22 14.55 -5.10
CA GLN A 327 19.60 13.28 -5.42
C GLN A 327 18.35 13.54 -6.27
N PRO A 328 18.33 13.14 -7.55
CA PRO A 328 17.15 13.25 -8.39
C PRO A 328 16.11 12.17 -8.04
N ILE A 329 14.85 12.44 -8.37
CA ILE A 329 13.77 11.45 -8.32
C ILE A 329 13.89 10.62 -9.60
N VAL A 330 14.21 9.33 -9.47
CA VAL A 330 14.46 8.44 -10.62
C VAL A 330 13.35 7.41 -10.71
N PHE A 331 12.57 7.48 -11.80
CA PHE A 331 11.59 6.45 -12.14
C PHE A 331 12.19 5.43 -13.12
N TRP A 332 11.94 4.15 -12.88
CA TRP A 332 12.32 3.06 -13.78
C TRP A 332 11.10 2.51 -14.51
N LEU A 333 11.14 2.53 -15.84
CA LEU A 333 10.14 1.84 -16.65
C LEU A 333 10.40 0.34 -16.56
N GLU A 334 9.46 -0.41 -15.98
CA GLU A 334 9.52 -1.87 -15.89
C GLU A 334 9.63 -2.47 -17.30
N ASN A 335 10.36 -3.57 -17.42
CA ASN A 335 10.58 -4.23 -18.71
C ASN A 335 9.31 -4.88 -19.30
N THR A 336 8.24 -5.01 -18.51
CA THR A 336 6.91 -5.48 -18.92
C THR A 336 6.13 -4.45 -19.75
N ILE A 337 6.50 -3.17 -19.70
CA ILE A 337 5.83 -2.11 -20.48
C ILE A 337 6.08 -2.37 -21.97
N PRO A 338 5.01 -2.47 -22.80
CA PRO A 338 5.16 -2.67 -24.24
C PRO A 338 6.03 -1.58 -24.88
N LEU A 339 6.98 -2.01 -25.73
CA LEU A 339 8.01 -1.13 -26.29
C LEU A 339 7.45 0.16 -26.90
N LYS A 340 6.34 0.05 -27.65
CA LYS A 340 5.70 1.17 -28.36
C LYS A 340 5.11 2.27 -27.45
N TYR A 341 4.94 2.00 -26.15
CA TYR A 341 4.36 2.97 -25.20
C TYR A 341 5.39 3.61 -24.26
N ARG A 342 6.63 3.09 -24.24
CA ARG A 342 7.66 3.53 -23.29
C ARG A 342 8.01 5.02 -23.43
N ASP A 343 8.05 5.53 -24.67
CA ASP A 343 8.38 6.93 -24.92
C ASP A 343 7.26 7.87 -24.47
N ALA A 344 5.99 7.53 -24.73
CA ALA A 344 4.85 8.31 -24.27
C ALA A 344 4.80 8.43 -22.74
N ILE A 345 5.01 7.30 -22.04
CA ILE A 345 5.08 7.26 -20.57
C ILE A 345 6.27 8.08 -20.06
N ARG A 346 7.46 7.91 -20.67
CA ARG A 346 8.67 8.68 -20.35
C ARG A 346 8.43 10.18 -20.46
N ASP A 347 7.81 10.63 -21.55
CA ASP A 347 7.51 12.04 -21.79
C ASP A 347 6.54 12.61 -20.76
N GLY A 348 5.54 11.82 -20.34
CA GLY A 348 4.60 12.19 -19.28
C GLY A 348 5.29 12.45 -17.95
N ILE A 349 6.19 11.54 -17.56
CA ILE A 349 6.99 11.67 -16.34
C ILE A 349 7.92 12.90 -16.41
N LEU A 350 8.67 13.05 -17.51
CA LEU A 350 9.66 14.12 -17.67
C LEU A 350 9.01 15.51 -17.79
N MET A 351 7.71 15.60 -18.10
CA MET A 351 6.98 16.87 -18.15
C MET A 351 7.09 17.67 -16.85
N TRP A 352 7.15 16.98 -15.70
CA TRP A 352 7.28 17.61 -14.38
C TRP A 352 8.54 18.48 -14.24
N ASN A 353 9.60 18.23 -15.01
CA ASN A 353 10.80 19.06 -14.95
C ASN A 353 10.51 20.53 -15.29
N LYS A 354 9.52 20.83 -16.14
CA LYS A 354 9.09 22.21 -16.42
C LYS A 354 8.60 22.94 -15.16
N ALA A 355 7.94 22.22 -14.24
CA ALA A 355 7.51 22.77 -12.96
C ALA A 355 8.68 22.89 -11.97
N PHE A 356 9.57 21.88 -11.92
CA PHE A 356 10.75 21.89 -11.07
C PHE A 356 11.75 22.99 -11.43
N GLU A 357 11.94 23.29 -12.71
CA GLU A 357 12.81 24.38 -13.19
C GLU A 357 12.34 25.74 -12.66
N ARG A 358 11.02 25.96 -12.59
CA ARG A 358 10.44 27.20 -12.04
C ARG A 358 10.71 27.40 -10.55
N ILE A 359 10.95 26.31 -9.82
CA ILE A 359 11.35 26.34 -8.40
C ILE A 359 12.85 26.12 -8.22
N GLY A 360 13.62 26.22 -9.30
CA GLY A 360 15.08 26.25 -9.30
C GLY A 360 15.79 24.90 -9.40
N PHE A 361 15.07 23.81 -9.69
CA PHE A 361 15.68 22.50 -9.90
C PHE A 361 15.79 22.13 -11.38
N GLN A 362 17.00 21.84 -11.83
CA GLN A 362 17.24 21.31 -13.18
C GLN A 362 17.18 19.78 -13.15
N ASN A 363 16.47 19.14 -14.09
CA ASN A 363 16.45 17.67 -14.21
C ASN A 363 16.16 16.95 -12.87
N ALA A 364 15.20 17.48 -12.11
CA ALA A 364 14.81 16.94 -10.81
C ALA A 364 14.25 15.53 -10.93
N VAL A 365 13.50 15.28 -12.00
CA VAL A 365 12.90 13.98 -12.34
C VAL A 365 13.67 13.36 -13.49
N GLN A 366 14.02 12.08 -13.35
CA GLN A 366 14.72 11.30 -14.36
C GLN A 366 13.96 10.00 -14.63
N VAL A 367 14.08 9.50 -15.85
CA VAL A 367 13.47 8.23 -16.26
C VAL A 367 14.54 7.31 -16.81
N LYS A 368 14.59 6.08 -16.30
CA LYS A 368 15.48 5.02 -16.79
C LYS A 368 14.65 3.83 -17.28
N GLN A 369 15.25 3.01 -18.12
CA GLN A 369 14.64 1.75 -18.57
C GLN A 369 15.23 0.62 -17.74
N GLN A 370 14.38 -0.22 -17.15
CA GLN A 370 14.83 -1.48 -16.57
C GLN A 370 15.35 -2.39 -17.71
N PRO A 371 16.58 -2.90 -17.63
CA PRO A 371 17.07 -3.92 -18.56
C PRO A 371 16.23 -5.21 -18.49
N ASP A 372 16.12 -5.93 -19.61
CA ASP A 372 15.39 -7.21 -19.64
C ASP A 372 16.10 -8.28 -18.78
N ASP A 373 17.41 -8.15 -18.57
CA ASP A 373 18.27 -9.01 -17.76
C ASP A 373 18.57 -8.42 -16.36
N ALA A 374 17.78 -7.44 -15.91
CA ALA A 374 17.94 -6.84 -14.60
C ALA A 374 17.92 -7.90 -13.47
N ASP A 375 18.88 -7.80 -12.55
CA ASP A 375 19.02 -8.70 -11.40
C ASP A 375 18.28 -8.19 -10.15
N TRP A 376 17.58 -7.06 -10.26
CA TRP A 376 16.78 -6.43 -9.20
C TRP A 376 15.28 -6.51 -9.50
N ASP A 377 14.48 -6.54 -8.43
CA ASP A 377 13.02 -6.68 -8.52
C ASP A 377 12.34 -5.30 -8.50
N PRO A 378 11.30 -5.06 -9.30
CA PRO A 378 10.55 -3.80 -9.30
C PRO A 378 9.85 -3.45 -7.97
N ALA A 379 9.67 -4.42 -7.07
CA ALA A 379 9.09 -4.19 -5.75
C ALA A 379 10.13 -3.79 -4.68
N ASP A 380 11.42 -3.76 -5.04
CA ASP A 380 12.51 -3.35 -4.16
C ASP A 380 12.49 -1.83 -3.94
N VAL A 381 12.41 -1.42 -2.67
CA VAL A 381 12.27 -0.02 -2.23
C VAL A 381 13.36 0.93 -2.73
N ARG A 382 14.47 0.40 -3.25
CA ARG A 382 15.55 1.21 -3.84
C ARG A 382 15.18 1.80 -5.21
N TYR A 383 14.12 1.31 -5.84
CA TYR A 383 13.73 1.70 -7.19
C TYR A 383 12.27 2.14 -7.20
N SER A 384 12.02 3.41 -7.51
CA SER A 384 10.67 3.85 -7.85
C SER A 384 10.35 3.42 -9.28
N THR A 385 9.26 2.67 -9.46
CA THR A 385 8.97 1.99 -10.74
C THR A 385 7.67 2.44 -11.39
N ILE A 386 7.62 2.29 -12.71
CA ILE A 386 6.38 2.30 -13.50
C ILE A 386 6.16 0.88 -13.99
N ARG A 387 5.04 0.28 -13.59
CA ARG A 387 4.76 -1.14 -13.76
C ARG A 387 3.55 -1.36 -14.66
N TRP A 388 3.58 -2.45 -15.42
CA TRP A 388 2.51 -2.81 -16.36
C TRP A 388 1.88 -4.13 -15.94
N PHE A 389 0.60 -4.13 -15.62
CA PHE A 389 -0.09 -5.34 -15.14
C PHE A 389 -1.28 -5.70 -16.03
N ALA A 390 -1.56 -6.99 -16.12
CA ALA A 390 -2.76 -7.51 -16.76
C ALA A 390 -3.81 -7.90 -15.72
N GLY A 391 -5.08 -7.74 -16.07
CA GLY A 391 -6.20 -8.22 -15.25
C GLY A 391 -7.44 -8.48 -16.09
N TYR A 392 -8.30 -9.39 -15.63
CA TYR A 392 -9.57 -9.71 -16.30
C TYR A 392 -10.72 -9.47 -15.31
N PRO A 393 -11.88 -8.93 -15.73
CA PRO A 393 -12.30 -8.64 -17.10
C PRO A 393 -11.98 -7.22 -17.63
N ASP A 394 -10.79 -6.72 -17.31
CA ASP A 394 -10.20 -5.41 -17.64
C ASP A 394 -10.35 -4.39 -16.50
N PRO A 395 -9.27 -4.08 -15.75
CA PRO A 395 -9.31 -3.15 -14.62
C PRO A 395 -9.50 -1.69 -15.05
N GLY A 396 -8.90 -1.31 -16.18
CA GLY A 396 -9.06 0.02 -16.79
C GLY A 396 -8.56 1.18 -15.94
N PHE A 397 -7.51 1.01 -15.13
CA PHE A 397 -7.02 2.06 -14.25
C PHE A 397 -5.49 2.13 -14.19
N ALA A 398 -5.00 3.30 -13.76
CA ALA A 398 -3.65 3.48 -13.27
C ALA A 398 -3.68 3.93 -11.80
N GLN A 399 -2.55 3.77 -11.11
CA GLN A 399 -2.42 4.21 -9.72
C GLN A 399 -0.97 4.59 -9.44
N GLY A 400 -0.75 5.79 -8.90
CA GLY A 400 0.55 6.32 -8.46
C GLY A 400 0.69 6.40 -6.93
N PRO A 401 0.71 5.27 -6.21
CA PRO A 401 0.99 5.25 -4.77
C PRO A 401 2.45 5.62 -4.48
N SER A 402 2.69 6.09 -3.26
CA SER A 402 4.02 6.32 -2.72
C SER A 402 4.09 5.82 -1.27
N ARG A 403 5.28 5.42 -0.84
CA ARG A 403 5.59 5.09 0.56
C ARG A 403 6.21 6.29 1.24
N THR A 404 5.87 6.46 2.52
CA THR A 404 6.35 7.60 3.29
C THR A 404 6.82 7.25 4.68
N ASP A 405 7.80 7.99 5.17
CA ASP A 405 8.13 7.97 6.58
C ASP A 405 6.91 8.48 7.37
N PRO A 406 6.33 7.65 8.25
CA PRO A 406 5.07 7.98 8.91
C PRO A 406 5.20 9.14 9.90
N GLU A 407 6.40 9.45 10.37
CA GLU A 407 6.66 10.52 11.34
C GLU A 407 7.06 11.84 10.68
N THR A 408 7.62 11.81 9.46
CA THR A 408 8.14 13.02 8.79
C THR A 408 7.34 13.42 7.55
N GLY A 409 6.70 12.46 6.87
CA GLY A 409 6.09 12.65 5.55
C GLY A 409 7.11 12.67 4.40
N GLU A 410 8.37 12.26 4.63
CA GLU A 410 9.33 12.10 3.56
C GLU A 410 8.92 10.94 2.65
N ILE A 411 8.76 11.20 1.35
CA ILE A 411 8.58 10.16 0.34
C ILE A 411 9.95 9.56 0.03
N TYR A 412 10.05 8.23 0.09
CA TYR A 412 11.29 7.51 -0.20
C TYR A 412 11.17 6.50 -1.34
N ASP A 413 9.94 6.15 -1.73
CA ASP A 413 9.67 5.17 -2.77
C ASP A 413 8.26 5.35 -3.38
N ALA A 414 8.10 4.95 -4.63
CA ALA A 414 6.85 5.06 -5.39
C ALA A 414 6.78 4.04 -6.53
N ASP A 415 5.73 3.22 -6.54
CA ASP A 415 5.48 2.21 -7.57
C ASP A 415 4.17 2.51 -8.29
N ILE A 416 4.27 3.20 -9.43
CA ILE A 416 3.12 3.49 -10.29
C ILE A 416 2.78 2.23 -11.07
N ARG A 417 1.49 1.92 -11.24
CA ARG A 417 1.04 0.79 -12.05
C ARG A 417 -0.04 1.19 -13.04
N PHE A 418 0.00 0.58 -14.22
CA PHE A 418 -0.93 0.76 -15.32
C PHE A 418 -1.54 -0.59 -15.70
N SER A 419 -2.86 -0.64 -15.88
CA SER A 419 -3.48 -1.84 -16.44
C SER A 419 -3.27 -1.88 -17.96
N GLU A 420 -3.02 -3.08 -18.49
CA GLU A 420 -2.81 -3.28 -19.92
C GLU A 420 -4.06 -2.88 -20.73
N SER A 421 -5.21 -3.09 -20.13
CA SER A 421 -6.51 -2.83 -20.72
C SER A 421 -6.72 -1.36 -21.06
N MET A 422 -6.04 -0.40 -20.39
CA MET A 422 -6.15 1.03 -20.71
C MET A 422 -5.84 1.35 -22.18
N THR A 423 -5.06 0.49 -22.86
CA THR A 423 -4.70 0.70 -24.27
C THR A 423 -5.68 0.08 -25.26
N ARG A 424 -6.51 -0.87 -24.81
CA ARG A 424 -7.52 -1.54 -25.63
C ARG A 424 -8.94 -1.07 -25.33
N PHE A 425 -9.19 -0.54 -24.13
CA PHE A 425 -10.52 -0.16 -23.63
C PHE A 425 -11.29 0.66 -24.68
N PHE A 426 -10.70 1.77 -25.14
CA PHE A 426 -11.24 2.65 -26.19
C PHE A 426 -11.48 1.96 -27.55
N ARG A 427 -10.72 0.93 -27.88
CA ARG A 427 -10.86 0.20 -29.15
C ARG A 427 -11.89 -0.93 -29.07
N ARG A 428 -12.13 -1.46 -27.88
CA ARG A 428 -12.95 -2.66 -27.66
C ARG A 428 -14.43 -2.34 -27.72
N GLU A 429 -14.88 -1.31 -27.02
CA GLU A 429 -16.31 -0.96 -26.93
C GLU A 429 -16.91 -0.64 -28.30
N VAL A 430 -16.18 0.09 -29.17
CA VAL A 430 -16.54 0.33 -30.58
C VAL A 430 -16.89 -0.97 -31.33
N ASN A 431 -16.18 -2.06 -31.03
CA ASN A 431 -16.25 -3.31 -31.77
C ASN A 431 -17.13 -4.37 -31.09
N GLU A 432 -17.27 -4.33 -29.76
CA GLU A 432 -17.83 -5.43 -28.97
C GLU A 432 -19.12 -5.06 -28.20
N GLN A 433 -19.33 -3.80 -27.83
CA GLN A 433 -20.52 -3.39 -27.06
C GLN A 433 -21.52 -2.61 -27.92
N ILE A 434 -22.51 -3.32 -28.47
CA ILE A 434 -23.73 -2.69 -28.98
C ILE A 434 -24.71 -2.50 -27.81
N TYR A 435 -24.70 -1.32 -27.18
CA TYR A 435 -25.75 -0.93 -26.24
C TYR A 435 -27.08 -0.81 -27.01
N PRO A 436 -28.18 -1.49 -26.59
CA PRO A 436 -28.52 -1.89 -25.23
C PRO A 436 -28.51 -3.41 -24.96
N LEU A 437 -27.83 -4.23 -25.78
CA LEU A 437 -27.81 -5.69 -25.62
C LEU A 437 -26.77 -6.17 -24.58
N ALA A 438 -25.77 -5.34 -24.29
CA ALA A 438 -24.86 -5.57 -23.18
C ALA A 438 -25.57 -5.26 -21.86
N MET A 439 -25.78 -6.28 -21.03
CA MET A 439 -26.16 -6.05 -19.64
C MET A 439 -25.07 -5.16 -19.02
N PRO A 440 -25.39 -4.02 -18.39
CA PRO A 440 -24.41 -3.29 -17.59
C PRO A 440 -23.88 -4.29 -16.59
N SER A 441 -22.66 -4.76 -16.80
CA SER A 441 -21.98 -5.48 -15.74
C SER A 441 -21.81 -4.46 -14.65
N GLU A 442 -22.27 -4.82 -13.46
CA GLU A 442 -22.02 -4.11 -12.21
C GLU A 442 -20.51 -4.13 -11.93
N TYR A 443 -19.74 -3.43 -12.78
CA TYR A 443 -18.34 -3.13 -12.55
C TYR A 443 -18.30 -2.06 -11.48
N SER A 444 -18.59 -2.45 -10.24
CA SER A 444 -18.14 -1.64 -9.12
C SER A 444 -16.63 -1.87 -9.03
N PRO A 445 -15.79 -0.83 -9.15
CA PRO A 445 -14.34 -0.99 -9.06
C PRO A 445 -14.02 -1.63 -7.71
N THR A 446 -13.55 -2.89 -7.75
CA THR A 446 -13.13 -3.58 -6.54
C THR A 446 -11.83 -2.97 -6.07
N ARG A 447 -11.85 -2.49 -4.82
CA ARG A 447 -10.71 -1.82 -4.19
C ARG A 447 -9.47 -2.68 -4.30
N ALA A 448 -8.38 -2.08 -4.77
CA ALA A 448 -7.07 -2.73 -4.74
C ALA A 448 -6.77 -3.23 -3.32
N PHE A 449 -6.32 -4.46 -3.19
CA PHE A 449 -5.97 -5.03 -1.89
C PHE A 449 -4.91 -4.17 -1.19
N VAL A 450 -5.21 -3.78 0.04
CA VAL A 450 -4.28 -3.12 0.97
C VAL A 450 -4.53 -3.73 2.33
N ALA A 451 -3.47 -4.26 2.94
CA ALA A 451 -3.51 -4.89 4.25
C ALA A 451 -4.20 -3.95 5.26
N PRO A 452 -5.16 -4.44 6.08
CA PRO A 452 -5.96 -3.59 6.96
C PRO A 452 -5.17 -2.80 7.99
N TRP A 453 -3.97 -3.27 8.33
CA TRP A 453 -3.05 -2.61 9.26
C TRP A 453 -2.22 -1.50 8.61
N SER A 454 -2.24 -1.35 7.28
CA SER A 454 -1.46 -0.34 6.58
C SER A 454 -1.76 1.07 7.10
N VAL A 455 -0.72 1.87 7.34
CA VAL A 455 -0.86 3.29 7.72
C VAL A 455 -1.29 4.16 6.53
N ALA A 456 -1.17 3.66 5.30
CA ALA A 456 -1.62 4.34 4.09
C ALA A 456 -3.16 4.34 4.02
N ASN A 457 -3.76 5.50 4.26
CA ASN A 457 -5.20 5.68 4.37
C ASN A 457 -5.87 5.73 2.98
N SER A 458 -6.01 4.58 2.31
CA SER A 458 -6.71 4.48 1.00
C SER A 458 -8.21 4.18 1.12
N ARG A 459 -8.87 4.61 2.20
CA ARG A 459 -10.32 4.38 2.38
C ARG A 459 -11.21 5.21 1.45
N TYR A 460 -10.64 6.18 0.74
CA TYR A 460 -11.33 6.97 -0.28
C TYR A 460 -10.78 6.58 -1.65
N GLN A 461 -11.61 5.95 -2.47
CA GLN A 461 -11.32 5.77 -3.89
C GLN A 461 -11.93 6.94 -4.66
N CYS A 462 -11.20 7.43 -5.65
CA CYS A 462 -11.76 8.28 -6.67
C CYS A 462 -12.44 7.37 -7.69
N ASP A 463 -13.77 7.38 -7.76
CA ASP A 463 -14.56 6.71 -8.80
C ASP A 463 -14.49 7.46 -10.14
N PHE A 464 -14.09 8.74 -10.11
CA PHE A 464 -13.99 9.59 -11.28
C PHE A 464 -12.98 9.08 -12.33
N ALA A 465 -12.07 8.16 -11.97
CA ALA A 465 -11.10 7.58 -12.90
C ALA A 465 -11.82 6.74 -13.97
N GLU A 466 -12.89 6.05 -13.59
CA GLU A 466 -13.78 5.36 -14.53
C GLU A 466 -14.47 6.36 -15.47
N GLY A 467 -14.90 7.51 -14.93
CA GLY A 467 -15.45 8.61 -15.72
C GLY A 467 -14.47 9.15 -16.76
N ALA A 468 -13.21 9.39 -16.37
CA ALA A 468 -12.17 9.88 -17.27
C ALA A 468 -11.88 8.87 -18.40
N VAL A 469 -11.88 7.58 -18.08
CA VAL A 469 -11.75 6.53 -19.09
C VAL A 469 -12.97 6.55 -20.02
N ARG A 470 -14.20 6.60 -19.51
CA ARG A 470 -15.41 6.69 -20.35
C ARG A 470 -15.45 7.94 -21.24
N ASP A 471 -14.92 9.06 -20.76
CA ASP A 471 -14.81 10.29 -21.55
C ASP A 471 -13.81 10.13 -22.71
N ALA A 472 -12.68 9.46 -22.47
CA ALA A 472 -11.72 9.13 -23.52
C ALA A 472 -12.29 8.11 -24.53
N GLU A 473 -13.14 7.17 -24.09
CA GLU A 473 -13.88 6.26 -24.99
C GLU A 473 -14.82 7.03 -25.90
N PHE A 474 -15.69 7.86 -25.32
CA PHE A 474 -16.63 8.66 -26.08
C PHE A 474 -15.90 9.51 -27.13
N ALA A 475 -14.75 10.08 -26.78
CA ALA A 475 -13.95 10.85 -27.70
C ALA A 475 -13.40 10.01 -28.86
N PHE A 476 -12.88 8.83 -28.56
CA PHE A 476 -12.38 7.90 -29.56
C PHE A 476 -13.50 7.48 -30.54
N ASP A 477 -14.66 7.08 -30.01
CA ASP A 477 -15.85 6.70 -30.78
C ASP A 477 -16.31 7.82 -31.71
N LEU A 478 -16.34 9.05 -31.19
CA LEU A 478 -16.74 10.22 -31.97
C LEU A 478 -15.75 10.50 -33.11
N LEU A 479 -14.45 10.34 -32.88
CA LEU A 479 -13.43 10.50 -33.91
C LEU A 479 -13.54 9.41 -34.99
N VAL A 480 -13.79 8.14 -34.59
CA VAL A 480 -14.07 7.05 -35.52
C VAL A 480 -15.32 7.34 -36.35
N GLY A 481 -16.40 7.79 -35.70
CA GLY A 481 -17.63 8.22 -36.37
C GLY A 481 -17.44 9.41 -37.32
N ARG A 482 -16.37 10.19 -37.14
CA ARG A 482 -15.95 11.29 -38.04
C ARG A 482 -14.96 10.84 -39.13
N GLY A 483 -14.59 9.57 -39.18
CA GLY A 483 -13.75 8.99 -40.23
C GLY A 483 -12.33 8.64 -39.82
N MET A 484 -11.97 8.73 -38.53
CA MET A 484 -10.69 8.22 -38.02
C MET A 484 -10.65 6.69 -38.17
N ASP A 485 -9.55 6.15 -38.71
CA ASP A 485 -9.32 4.70 -38.72
C ASP A 485 -8.98 4.24 -37.29
N PRO A 486 -9.80 3.37 -36.66
CA PRO A 486 -9.58 2.90 -35.28
C PRO A 486 -8.29 2.08 -35.10
N GLN A 487 -7.67 1.63 -36.19
CA GLN A 487 -6.38 0.93 -36.18
C GLN A 487 -5.27 1.74 -36.86
N GLY A 488 -5.56 2.96 -37.30
CA GLY A 488 -4.64 3.84 -38.00
C GLY A 488 -3.68 4.58 -37.07
N ALA A 489 -2.79 5.37 -37.67
CA ALA A 489 -1.77 6.14 -36.95
C ALA A 489 -2.38 7.22 -36.02
N GLU A 490 -3.53 7.79 -36.38
CA GLU A 490 -4.23 8.79 -35.57
C GLU A 490 -4.78 8.18 -34.27
N ALA A 491 -5.40 7.00 -34.36
CA ALA A 491 -5.86 6.24 -33.20
C ALA A 491 -4.70 5.78 -32.29
N GLU A 492 -3.56 5.37 -32.87
CA GLU A 492 -2.35 5.04 -32.09
C GLU A 492 -1.80 6.27 -31.37
N LYS A 493 -1.78 7.43 -32.04
CA LYS A 493 -1.37 8.70 -31.42
C LYS A 493 -2.28 9.07 -30.25
N PHE A 494 -3.60 8.92 -30.39
CA PHE A 494 -4.55 9.18 -29.31
C PHE A 494 -4.22 8.34 -28.06
N VAL A 495 -3.98 7.03 -28.24
CA VAL A 495 -3.60 6.13 -27.13
C VAL A 495 -2.29 6.57 -26.47
N GLN A 496 -1.29 6.97 -27.25
CA GLN A 496 -0.02 7.46 -26.70
C GLN A 496 -0.17 8.78 -25.94
N ASP A 497 -0.95 9.73 -26.45
CA ASP A 497 -1.21 11.00 -25.76
C ASP A 497 -1.95 10.75 -24.43
N PHE A 498 -2.91 9.82 -24.43
CA PHE A 498 -3.62 9.40 -23.22
C PHE A 498 -2.69 8.78 -22.16
N LEU A 499 -1.83 7.83 -22.56
CA LEU A 499 -0.84 7.24 -21.65
C LEU A 499 0.15 8.28 -21.12
N ARG A 500 0.55 9.24 -21.95
CA ARG A 500 1.41 10.35 -21.54
C ARG A 500 0.74 11.23 -20.49
N GLU A 501 -0.54 11.56 -20.66
CA GLU A 501 -1.30 12.34 -19.68
C GLU A 501 -1.41 11.60 -18.36
N ILE A 502 -1.81 10.33 -18.37
CA ILE A 502 -1.93 9.52 -17.15
C ILE A 502 -0.57 9.39 -16.46
N ALA A 503 0.52 9.15 -17.19
CA ALA A 503 1.85 9.12 -16.60
C ALA A 503 2.22 10.44 -15.91
N ALA A 504 1.85 11.59 -16.48
CA ALA A 504 2.02 12.87 -15.80
C ALA A 504 1.15 12.98 -14.54
N HIS A 505 -0.12 12.54 -14.61
CA HIS A 505 -1.06 12.56 -13.50
C HIS A 505 -0.60 11.69 -12.31
N GLU A 506 -0.31 10.41 -12.58
CA GLU A 506 0.10 9.46 -11.56
C GLU A 506 1.44 9.85 -10.92
N VAL A 507 2.40 10.38 -11.70
CA VAL A 507 3.63 10.95 -11.12
C VAL A 507 3.30 12.09 -10.16
N GLY A 508 2.31 12.93 -10.46
CA GLY A 508 1.87 13.98 -9.55
C GLY A 508 1.40 13.45 -8.19
N HIS A 509 0.70 12.32 -8.15
CA HIS A 509 0.38 11.64 -6.90
C HIS A 509 1.63 11.17 -6.15
N THR A 510 2.59 10.59 -6.86
CA THR A 510 3.88 10.19 -6.26
C THR A 510 4.76 11.36 -5.83
N LEU A 511 4.52 12.57 -6.35
CA LEU A 511 5.14 13.82 -5.87
C LEU A 511 4.45 14.38 -4.63
N GLY A 512 3.38 13.71 -4.17
CA GLY A 512 2.62 14.06 -2.97
C GLY A 512 1.43 14.96 -3.22
N LEU A 513 0.98 15.15 -4.47
CA LEU A 513 -0.16 16.00 -4.82
C LEU A 513 -1.47 15.21 -4.87
N ARG A 514 -2.54 15.82 -4.35
CA ARG A 514 -3.92 15.31 -4.52
C ARG A 514 -4.51 15.81 -5.83
N HIS A 515 -5.66 15.23 -6.20
CA HIS A 515 -6.50 15.77 -7.26
C HIS A 515 -6.80 17.27 -7.05
N ASN A 516 -6.80 18.02 -8.14
CA ASN A 516 -7.11 19.45 -8.18
C ASN A 516 -8.20 19.73 -9.22
N PHE A 517 -9.42 19.27 -8.95
CA PHE A 517 -10.57 19.46 -9.85
C PHE A 517 -11.01 20.91 -10.03
N ARG A 518 -10.49 21.84 -9.21
CA ARG A 518 -10.71 23.27 -9.41
C ARG A 518 -9.90 23.81 -10.60
N ALA A 519 -8.90 23.07 -11.08
CA ALA A 519 -8.02 23.51 -12.15
C ALA A 519 -8.73 23.64 -13.52
N SER A 520 -9.85 22.96 -13.73
CA SER A 520 -10.72 23.10 -14.90
C SER A 520 -11.48 24.43 -14.95
N THR A 521 -11.40 25.27 -13.91
CA THR A 521 -12.12 26.57 -13.84
C THR A 521 -11.34 27.77 -14.40
N ILE A 522 -10.15 27.55 -14.98
CA ILE A 522 -9.28 28.64 -15.45
C ILE A 522 -9.69 29.24 -16.80
N HIS A 523 -10.54 28.54 -17.56
CA HIS A 523 -11.00 28.96 -18.89
C HIS A 523 -12.53 28.92 -18.97
N SER A 524 -13.11 29.86 -19.72
CA SER A 524 -14.49 29.72 -20.21
C SER A 524 -14.57 28.64 -21.30
N LEU A 525 -15.78 28.18 -21.64
CA LEU A 525 -15.97 27.22 -22.73
C LEU A 525 -15.41 27.73 -24.06
N ASP A 526 -15.63 29.00 -24.39
CA ASP A 526 -15.09 29.61 -25.63
C ASP A 526 -13.56 29.65 -25.62
N GLN A 527 -12.94 29.95 -24.48
CA GLN A 527 -11.48 29.95 -24.34
C GLN A 527 -10.90 28.53 -24.43
N ALA A 528 -11.59 27.54 -23.89
CA ALA A 528 -11.20 26.13 -24.02
C ALA A 528 -11.26 25.64 -25.48
N GLN A 529 -12.10 26.26 -26.33
CA GLN A 529 -12.13 25.98 -27.77
C GLN A 529 -11.14 26.81 -28.58
N ASP A 530 -10.34 27.70 -27.96
CA ASP A 530 -9.31 28.49 -28.64
C ASP A 530 -7.95 27.76 -28.57
N PRO A 531 -7.42 27.23 -29.69
CA PRO A 531 -6.14 26.54 -29.70
C PRO A 531 -4.97 27.45 -29.30
N ALA A 532 -5.05 28.76 -29.54
CA ALA A 532 -3.99 29.70 -29.18
C ALA A 532 -3.90 29.91 -27.66
N ILE A 533 -5.04 29.88 -26.96
CA ILE A 533 -5.10 29.93 -25.50
C ILE A 533 -4.65 28.59 -24.92
N THR A 534 -5.29 27.49 -25.32
CA THR A 534 -5.04 26.16 -24.75
C THR A 534 -3.63 25.63 -25.02
N SER A 535 -3.01 25.99 -26.16
CA SER A 535 -1.60 25.63 -26.42
C SER A 535 -0.61 26.40 -25.53
N ARG A 536 -0.97 27.61 -25.09
CA ARG A 536 -0.12 28.45 -24.24
C ARG A 536 -0.31 28.15 -22.76
N GLU A 537 -1.55 27.92 -22.33
CA GLU A 537 -1.94 27.86 -20.92
C GLU A 537 -2.34 26.45 -20.45
N GLY A 538 -2.59 25.52 -21.37
CA GLY A 538 -3.17 24.21 -21.09
C GLY A 538 -4.71 24.24 -21.20
N LEU A 539 -5.36 23.07 -21.17
CA LEU A 539 -6.83 22.99 -21.08
C LEU A 539 -7.31 23.20 -19.63
N THR A 540 -6.48 22.82 -18.65
CA THR A 540 -6.71 23.01 -17.22
C THR A 540 -5.45 23.58 -16.57
N GLY A 541 -5.58 24.18 -15.39
CA GLY A 541 -4.45 24.75 -14.66
C GLY A 541 -3.53 23.73 -13.98
N SER A 542 -3.82 22.43 -14.07
CA SER A 542 -3.09 21.37 -13.35
C SER A 542 -3.36 20.01 -13.97
N VAL A 543 -2.29 19.24 -14.20
CA VAL A 543 -2.40 17.82 -14.60
C VAL A 543 -3.04 16.94 -13.52
N MET A 544 -3.17 17.42 -12.29
CA MET A 544 -3.91 16.76 -11.21
C MET A 544 -5.44 16.88 -11.32
N ASP A 545 -5.95 17.52 -12.38
CA ASP A 545 -7.35 17.39 -12.77
C ASP A 545 -7.56 16.10 -13.60
N TYR A 546 -8.80 15.68 -13.82
CA TYR A 546 -9.10 14.73 -14.90
C TYR A 546 -9.55 15.53 -16.10
N ILE A 547 -8.65 15.65 -17.07
CA ILE A 547 -8.80 16.55 -18.20
C ILE A 547 -9.66 15.83 -19.25
N PRO A 548 -10.87 16.31 -19.56
CA PRO A 548 -11.68 15.68 -20.58
C PRO A 548 -11.03 15.87 -21.95
N THR A 549 -11.30 14.96 -22.87
CA THR A 549 -10.91 15.19 -24.27
C THR A 549 -11.68 16.40 -24.80
N ASN A 550 -10.95 17.41 -25.29
CA ASN A 550 -11.57 18.60 -25.85
C ASN A 550 -12.02 18.36 -27.29
N ILE A 551 -13.32 18.14 -27.47
CA ILE A 551 -13.88 17.83 -28.79
C ILE A 551 -14.67 19.02 -29.33
N ALA A 552 -14.24 19.55 -30.47
CA ALA A 552 -14.97 20.60 -31.16
C ALA A 552 -16.37 20.12 -31.60
N ALA A 553 -17.37 21.00 -31.44
CA ALA A 553 -18.71 20.79 -31.97
C ALA A 553 -18.70 20.64 -33.49
N ARG A 554 -19.75 20.05 -34.07
CA ARG A 554 -19.85 19.87 -35.54
C ARG A 554 -19.73 21.21 -36.25
N GLY A 555 -18.70 21.38 -37.09
CA GLY A 555 -18.40 22.62 -37.81
C GLY A 555 -17.50 23.61 -37.06
N GLY A 556 -17.15 23.32 -35.81
CA GLY A 556 -16.04 23.96 -35.09
C GLY A 556 -14.70 23.35 -35.50
N LYS A 557 -13.62 24.09 -35.23
CA LYS A 557 -12.24 23.62 -35.42
C LYS A 557 -11.58 23.38 -34.08
#